data_AF-A0A6A6VH27-F1
#
_entry.id   AF-A0A6A6VH27-F1
#
_cell.length_a   1.000
_cell.length_b   1.000
_cell.length_c   1.000
_cell.angle_alpha   90.00
_cell.angle_beta   90.00
_cell.angle_gamma   90.00
#
_symmetry.space_group_name_H-M   'P 1'
#
loop_
_entity.id
_entity.type
_entity.pdbx_description
1 polymer ?
#
loop_
_entity_poly.entity_id
_entity_poly.type
_entity_poly.pdbx_seq_one_letter_code
_entity_poly.pdbx_strand_id
1 'polypeptide(L)'
;MSETPSSLPTTTDRDSSRATKKRALTPRAHLANEVSALFAKPDREIHIPSSKSQKNLAAPPEIVANVQGSSAGAGSGEFHVYKASRRREYERLRLMDEE
;
A
#
# COMPACT_ATOMS: atom_id res chain seq x y z
N MET A 1 26.68 -2.06 69.22
CA MET A 1 26.14 -2.83 68.07
C MET A 1 25.22 -1.92 67.27
N SER A 2 25.66 -1.45 66.11
CA SER A 2 24.79 -0.87 65.09
C SER A 2 25.53 -0.89 63.76
N GLU A 3 25.45 -2.04 63.08
CA GLU A 3 25.88 -2.20 61.69
C GLU A 3 24.84 -1.55 60.78
N THR A 4 25.27 -0.62 59.94
CA THR A 4 24.47 -0.13 58.81
C THR A 4 24.78 -0.99 57.58
N PRO A 5 23.79 -1.48 56.82
CA PRO A 5 24.08 -2.20 55.59
C PRO A 5 24.55 -1.21 54.52
N SER A 6 25.82 -1.33 54.14
CA SER A 6 26.43 -0.66 52.99
C SER A 6 25.59 -0.88 51.73
N SER A 7 25.01 0.18 51.17
CA SER A 7 24.36 0.12 49.87
C SER A 7 25.42 0.17 48.78
N LEU A 8 25.68 -0.98 48.16
CA LEU A 8 26.54 -1.04 46.99
C LEU A 8 25.93 -0.19 45.85
N PRO A 9 26.72 0.66 45.17
CA PRO A 9 26.23 1.41 44.03
C PRO A 9 25.87 0.44 42.91
N THR A 10 24.65 0.57 42.39
CA THR A 10 24.19 -0.13 41.19
C THR A 10 25.22 0.04 40.07
N THR A 11 25.98 -1.03 39.80
CA THR A 11 26.96 -1.09 38.73
C THR A 11 26.30 -0.79 37.39
N THR A 12 26.78 0.25 36.71
CA THR A 12 26.38 0.62 35.35
C THR A 12 27.36 -0.01 34.39
N ASP A 13 27.38 -1.34 34.37
CA ASP A 13 28.29 -2.10 33.52
C ASP A 13 27.93 -1.89 32.03
N ARG A 14 28.85 -1.28 31.28
CA ARG A 14 28.64 -0.87 29.87
C ARG A 14 28.67 -2.06 28.91
N ASP A 15 29.19 -3.21 29.35
CA ASP A 15 29.28 -4.43 28.53
C ASP A 15 28.08 -5.36 28.70
N SER A 16 27.04 -4.95 29.43
CA SER A 16 25.79 -5.72 29.45
C SER A 16 25.11 -5.65 28.07
N SER A 17 25.06 -6.78 27.37
CA SER A 17 24.28 -6.98 26.14
C SER A 17 22.78 -7.02 26.43
N ARG A 18 22.29 -6.14 27.31
CA ARG A 18 20.88 -6.03 27.64
C ARG A 18 20.18 -5.43 26.43
N ALA A 19 19.21 -6.15 25.89
CA ALA A 19 18.37 -5.64 24.81
C ALA A 19 17.72 -4.33 25.26
N THR A 20 18.27 -3.20 24.84
CA THR A 20 17.70 -1.89 25.11
C THR A 20 16.40 -1.83 24.34
N LYS A 21 15.29 -1.79 25.06
CA LYS A 21 13.94 -1.67 24.49
C LYS A 21 13.96 -0.55 23.45
N LYS A 22 13.83 -0.88 22.16
CA LYS A 22 13.86 0.10 21.07
C LYS A 22 12.76 1.11 21.37
N ARG A 23 13.15 2.35 21.67
CA ARG A 23 12.19 3.42 21.92
C ARG A 23 11.43 3.67 20.63
N ALA A 24 10.10 3.73 20.70
CA ALA A 24 9.29 4.13 19.56
C ALA A 24 9.77 5.52 19.13
N LEU A 25 10.25 5.62 17.89
CA LEU A 25 10.82 6.86 17.39
C LEU A 25 9.71 7.91 17.31
N THR A 26 9.99 9.12 17.79
CA THR A 26 9.04 10.22 17.68
C THR A 26 8.81 10.54 16.20
N PRO A 27 7.65 11.09 15.79
CA PRO A 27 7.39 11.45 14.40
C PRO A 27 8.50 12.33 13.80
N ARG A 28 9.04 13.27 14.61
CA ARG A 28 10.17 14.13 14.24
C ARG A 28 11.45 13.33 13.95
N ALA A 29 11.75 12.32 14.76
CA ALA A 29 12.92 11.50 14.56
C ALA A 29 12.80 10.58 13.32
N HIS A 30 11.58 10.17 12.95
CA HIS A 30 11.33 9.48 11.68
C HIS A 30 11.66 10.39 10.48
N LEU A 31 11.14 11.62 10.48
CA LEU A 31 11.42 12.60 9.44
C LEU A 31 12.91 12.94 9.34
N ALA A 32 13.60 13.10 10.48
CA ALA A 32 15.05 13.35 10.48
C ALA A 32 15.84 12.21 9.81
N ASN A 33 15.45 10.96 10.07
CA ASN A 33 16.07 9.80 9.42
C ASN A 33 15.80 9.78 7.91
N GLU A 34 14.56 10.03 7.48
CA GLU A 34 14.21 10.12 6.05
C GLU A 34 15.04 11.19 5.33
N VAL A 35 15.16 12.38 5.93
CA VAL A 35 15.97 13.47 5.40
C VAL A 35 17.45 13.07 5.30
N SER A 36 18.00 12.41 6.33
CA SER A 36 19.39 11.92 6.30
C SER A 36 19.62 10.87 5.21
N ALA A 37 18.63 10.01 4.95
CA ALA A 37 18.70 8.99 3.90
C ALA A 37 18.65 9.60 2.50
N LEU A 38 17.87 10.68 2.30
CA LEU A 38 17.83 11.42 1.03
C LEU A 38 19.17 12.12 0.76
N PHE A 39 19.78 12.75 1.78
CA PHE A 39 21.07 13.43 1.62
C PHE A 39 22.26 12.50 1.39
N ALA A 40 22.15 11.20 1.70
CA ALA A 40 23.23 10.25 1.47
C ALA A 40 23.61 10.10 -0.02
N LYS A 41 22.67 10.40 -0.95
CA LYS A 41 22.88 10.29 -2.40
C LYS A 41 22.14 11.42 -3.14
N PRO A 42 22.70 12.64 -3.20
CA PRO A 42 22.02 13.80 -3.76
C PRO A 42 21.83 13.71 -5.29
N ASP A 43 22.69 12.99 -6.01
CA ASP A 43 22.61 12.88 -7.48
C ASP A 43 21.53 11.89 -7.97
N ARG A 44 20.86 11.19 -7.05
CA ARG A 44 19.83 10.21 -7.40
C ARG A 44 18.54 10.92 -7.80
N GLU A 45 18.03 10.61 -8.99
CA GLU A 45 16.69 11.04 -9.40
C GLU A 45 15.61 10.49 -8.45
N ILE A 46 14.81 11.40 -7.88
CA ILE A 46 13.71 11.08 -6.97
C ILE A 46 12.40 11.16 -7.76
N HIS A 47 11.72 10.02 -7.90
CA HIS A 47 10.37 9.99 -8.47
C HIS A 47 9.36 10.47 -7.43
N ILE A 48 8.81 11.67 -7.64
CA ILE A 48 7.67 12.16 -6.87
C ILE A 48 6.42 11.54 -7.52
N PRO A 49 5.63 10.74 -6.79
CA PRO A 49 4.42 10.17 -7.37
C PRO A 49 3.47 11.30 -7.78
N SER A 50 3.10 11.33 -9.05
CA SER A 50 2.02 12.20 -9.53
C SER A 50 0.72 11.89 -8.78
N SER A 51 -0.21 12.86 -8.73
CA SER A 51 -1.55 12.65 -8.17
C SER A 51 -2.12 11.34 -8.70
N LYS A 52 -2.62 10.48 -7.78
CA LYS A 52 -3.16 9.16 -8.13
C LYS A 52 -4.16 9.34 -9.27
N SER A 53 -3.90 8.70 -10.41
CA SER A 53 -4.85 8.67 -11.52
C SER A 53 -6.19 8.20 -10.98
N GLN A 54 -7.26 8.93 -11.30
CA GLN A 54 -8.60 8.46 -11.03
C GLN A 54 -8.80 7.11 -11.72
N LYS A 55 -9.54 6.22 -11.06
CA LYS A 55 -9.82 4.88 -11.56
C LYS A 55 -10.82 5.00 -12.71
N ASN A 56 -10.34 5.27 -13.92
CA ASN A 56 -11.19 5.36 -15.08
C ASN A 56 -11.43 3.97 -15.67
N LEU A 57 -12.70 3.66 -15.96
CA LEU A 57 -13.05 2.46 -16.70
C LEU A 57 -12.74 2.68 -18.19
N ALA A 58 -12.25 1.64 -18.85
CA ALA A 58 -12.03 1.68 -20.28
C ALA A 58 -13.38 1.86 -21.01
N ALA A 59 -13.40 2.76 -22.01
CA ALA A 59 -14.59 2.97 -22.82
C ALA A 59 -15.02 1.65 -23.50
N PRO A 60 -16.34 1.38 -23.61
CA PRO A 60 -16.83 0.24 -24.38
C PRO A 60 -16.33 0.30 -25.83
N PRO A 61 -15.93 -0.84 -26.43
CA PRO A 61 -15.54 -0.85 -27.83
C PRO A 61 -16.73 -0.48 -28.73
N GLU A 62 -16.49 0.35 -29.73
CA GLU A 62 -17.55 0.85 -30.63
C GLU A 62 -18.12 -0.24 -31.54
N ILE A 63 -17.29 -1.20 -31.96
CA ILE A 63 -17.69 -2.26 -32.89
C ILE A 63 -17.31 -3.62 -32.29
N VAL A 64 -18.31 -4.49 -32.16
CA VAL A 64 -18.14 -5.89 -31.78
C VAL A 64 -18.32 -6.75 -33.03
N ALA A 65 -17.23 -7.31 -33.54
CA ALA A 65 -17.23 -8.04 -34.82
C ALA A 65 -17.81 -9.47 -34.73
N ASN A 66 -17.96 -10.01 -33.52
CA ASN A 66 -18.31 -11.41 -33.27
C ASN A 66 -19.77 -11.62 -32.83
N VAL A 67 -20.70 -10.76 -33.29
CA VAL A 67 -22.12 -10.86 -32.95
C VAL A 67 -22.76 -12.01 -33.74
N GLN A 68 -23.21 -13.04 -33.02
CA GLN A 68 -24.01 -14.12 -33.61
C GLN A 68 -25.42 -13.61 -33.94
N GLY A 69 -26.07 -14.18 -34.96
CA GLY A 69 -27.38 -13.73 -35.44
C GLY A 69 -28.45 -13.74 -34.33
N SER A 70 -29.45 -12.85 -34.43
CA SER A 70 -30.43 -12.62 -33.36
C SER A 70 -31.31 -13.83 -33.02
N SER A 71 -31.48 -14.76 -33.97
CA SER A 71 -32.20 -16.03 -33.76
C SER A 71 -31.27 -17.23 -33.54
N ALA A 72 -29.95 -17.00 -33.44
CA ALA A 72 -29.00 -18.06 -33.14
C ALA A 72 -29.16 -18.53 -31.68
N GLY A 73 -28.96 -19.82 -31.44
CA GLY A 73 -29.00 -20.38 -30.09
C GLY A 73 -27.83 -19.93 -29.22
N ALA A 74 -27.92 -20.16 -27.92
CA ALA A 74 -26.84 -19.87 -26.98
C ALA A 74 -25.64 -20.80 -27.23
N GLY A 75 -24.49 -20.22 -27.59
CA GLY A 75 -23.22 -20.93 -27.68
C GLY A 75 -22.60 -21.22 -26.32
N SER A 76 -21.66 -22.17 -26.24
CA SER A 76 -20.98 -22.52 -24.99
C SER A 76 -20.18 -21.37 -24.35
N GLY A 77 -19.74 -20.40 -25.17
CA GLY A 77 -19.03 -19.21 -24.72
C GLY A 77 -19.92 -18.06 -24.25
N GLU A 78 -21.22 -18.08 -24.54
CA GLU A 78 -22.12 -16.94 -24.30
C GLU A 78 -22.24 -16.62 -22.80
N PHE A 79 -22.19 -17.65 -21.96
CA PHE A 79 -22.15 -17.47 -20.51
C PHE A 79 -20.94 -16.62 -20.05
N HIS A 80 -19.76 -16.85 -20.64
CA HIS A 80 -18.56 -16.11 -20.28
C HIS A 80 -18.59 -14.67 -20.78
N VAL A 81 -19.14 -14.45 -21.98
CA VAL A 81 -19.39 -13.11 -22.53
C VAL A 81 -20.29 -12.31 -21.58
N TYR A 82 -21.41 -12.92 -21.16
CA TYR A 82 -22.31 -12.31 -20.18
C TYR A 82 -21.64 -12.02 -18.84
N LYS A 83 -20.88 -12.98 -18.31
CA LYS A 83 -20.18 -12.81 -17.02
C LYS A 83 -19.19 -11.63 -17.06
N ALA A 84 -18.46 -11.49 -18.17
CA ALA A 84 -17.53 -10.38 -18.36
C ALA A 84 -18.24 -9.03 -18.59
N SER A 85 -19.32 -8.99 -19.37
CA SER A 85 -20.09 -7.76 -19.59
C SER A 85 -20.78 -7.29 -18.30
N ARG A 86 -21.41 -8.20 -17.56
CA ARG A 86 -22.05 -7.90 -16.26
C ARG A 86 -21.05 -7.34 -15.26
N ARG A 87 -19.86 -7.94 -15.15
CA ARG A 87 -18.81 -7.43 -14.25
C ARG A 87 -18.39 -6.01 -14.62
N ARG A 88 -18.10 -5.75 -15.90
CA ARG A 88 -17.74 -4.40 -16.38
C ARG A 88 -18.85 -3.39 -16.10
N GLU A 89 -20.10 -3.76 -16.28
CA GLU A 89 -21.24 -2.87 -16.04
C GLU A 89 -21.45 -2.56 -14.56
N TYR A 90 -21.27 -3.54 -13.66
CA TYR A 90 -21.32 -3.28 -12.22
C TYR A 90 -20.18 -2.40 -11.73
N GLU A 91 -18.97 -2.58 -12.27
CA GLU A 91 -17.86 -1.69 -11.99
C GLU A 91 -18.16 -0.26 -12.48
N ARG A 92 -18.83 -0.11 -13.64
CA ARG A 92 -19.30 1.17 -14.19
C ARG A 92 -20.33 1.87 -13.34
N LEU A 93 -21.38 1.18 -12.96
CA LEU A 93 -22.41 1.72 -12.08
C LEU A 93 -21.82 2.11 -10.72
N ARG A 94 -21.00 1.24 -10.14
CA ARG A 94 -20.32 1.53 -8.89
C ARG A 94 -19.41 2.76 -8.97
N LEU A 95 -18.66 2.94 -10.05
CA LEU A 95 -17.82 4.12 -10.22
C LEU A 95 -18.67 5.40 -10.33
N MET A 96 -19.80 5.34 -11.07
CA MET A 96 -20.73 6.47 -11.18
C MET A 96 -21.44 6.81 -9.87
N ASP A 97 -21.69 5.82 -9.02
CA ASP A 97 -22.28 6.03 -7.69
C ASP A 97 -21.25 6.55 -6.66
N GLU A 98 -19.96 6.29 -6.88
CA GLU A 98 -18.83 6.74 -6.03
C GLU A 98 -18.33 8.14 -6.39
N GLU A 99 -18.67 8.64 -7.59
CA GLU A 99 -18.39 10.01 -8.08
C GLU A 99 -19.38 11.04 -7.50
#